data_AF-A0A3B8ZJJ0-F1
#
_entry.id   AF-A0A3B8ZJJ0-F1
#
_cell.length_a   1.000
_cell.length_b   1.000
_cell.length_c   1.000
_cell.angle_alpha   90.00
_cell.angle_beta   90.00
_cell.angle_gamma   90.00
#
_symmetry.space_group_name_H-M   'P 1'
#
loop_
_entity.id
_entity.type
_entity.pdbx_description
1 polymer ?
#
loop_
_entity_poly.entity_id
_entity_poly.type
_entity_poly.pdbx_seq_one_letter_code
_entity_poly.pdbx_strand_id
1 'polypeptide(L)'
;MFTVTPSIAKATRKPTHKSTGLGYAFATLGLRANEARVDTIRKAAHASAVRLQELAQDSDERIDLLSDVAISTYRLLDPRQRTHRIERIQLCIVSERSRELVQDSRRSWQSHPDGLDQSVDGSLRSA
;
A
#
# COMPACT_ATOMS: atom_id res chain seq x y z
N MET A 1 -24.10 -50.99 -3.76
CA MET A 1 -23.54 -49.96 -4.66
C MET A 1 -23.48 -48.66 -3.89
N PHE A 2 -22.31 -48.25 -3.40
CA PHE A 2 -22.11 -46.96 -2.72
C PHE A 2 -21.31 -46.06 -3.65
N THR A 3 -21.89 -44.93 -4.07
CA THR A 3 -21.20 -43.90 -4.84
C THR A 3 -20.43 -43.01 -3.88
N VAL A 4 -19.12 -43.20 -3.82
CA VAL A 4 -18.19 -42.29 -3.14
C VAL A 4 -17.96 -41.10 -4.06
N THR A 5 -18.49 -39.94 -3.70
CA THR A 5 -18.12 -38.66 -4.32
C THR A 5 -16.75 -38.22 -3.78
N PRO A 6 -15.76 -37.91 -4.64
CA PRO A 6 -14.52 -37.33 -4.17
C PRO A 6 -14.76 -35.87 -3.76
N SER A 7 -14.65 -35.61 -2.45
CA SER A 7 -14.56 -34.27 -1.89
C SER A 7 -13.26 -33.63 -2.38
N ILE A 8 -13.36 -32.67 -3.30
CA ILE A 8 -12.24 -31.87 -3.78
C ILE A 8 -11.84 -30.94 -2.63
N ALA A 9 -10.87 -31.38 -1.82
CA ALA A 9 -10.23 -30.53 -0.84
C ALA A 9 -9.59 -29.34 -1.56
N LYS A 10 -10.20 -28.16 -1.43
CA LYS A 10 -9.63 -26.89 -1.89
C LYS A 10 -8.34 -26.66 -1.11
N ALA A 11 -7.22 -27.01 -1.72
CA ALA A 11 -5.90 -26.78 -1.14
C ALA A 11 -5.74 -25.26 -0.93
N THR A 12 -5.83 -24.82 0.31
CA THR A 12 -5.45 -23.48 0.74
C THR A 12 -3.93 -23.36 0.56
N ARG A 13 -3.51 -23.01 -0.66
CA ARG A 13 -2.11 -22.68 -0.95
C ARG A 13 -1.79 -21.46 -0.11
N LYS A 14 -1.14 -21.67 1.03
CA LYS A 14 -0.54 -20.56 1.80
C LYS A 14 0.41 -19.84 0.84
N PRO A 15 0.31 -18.51 0.66
CA PRO A 15 1.24 -17.78 -0.17
C PRO A 15 2.63 -17.95 0.44
N THR A 16 3.44 -18.80 -0.19
CA THR A 16 4.83 -19.02 0.20
C THR A 16 5.64 -17.88 -0.40
N HIS A 17 5.54 -16.71 0.20
CA HIS A 17 6.42 -15.58 -0.10
C HIS A 17 7.84 -15.93 0.35
N LYS A 18 8.54 -16.75 -0.45
CA LYS A 18 10.00 -16.78 -0.44
C LYS A 18 10.44 -15.32 -0.56
N SER A 19 11.41 -14.90 0.27
CA SER A 19 11.91 -13.53 0.31
C SER A 19 12.55 -13.17 -1.03
N THR A 20 11.73 -12.82 -2.01
CA THR A 20 12.16 -12.35 -3.31
C THR A 20 12.83 -10.99 -3.12
N GLY A 21 14.07 -10.87 -3.57
CA GLY A 21 14.87 -9.67 -3.38
C GLY A 21 14.25 -8.44 -4.04
N LEU A 22 14.82 -7.25 -3.78
CA LEU A 22 14.32 -5.97 -4.30
C LEU A 22 14.16 -5.95 -5.83
N GLY A 23 14.99 -6.70 -6.56
CA GLY A 23 14.87 -6.82 -8.01
C GLY A 23 13.53 -7.41 -8.47
N TYR A 24 12.97 -8.37 -7.73
CA TYR A 24 11.63 -8.89 -8.01
C TYR A 24 10.58 -7.81 -7.76
N ALA A 25 10.68 -7.06 -6.66
CA ALA A 25 9.74 -6.00 -6.36
C ALA A 25 9.75 -4.88 -7.42
N PHE A 26 10.91 -4.56 -7.98
CA PHE A 26 11.05 -3.68 -9.14
C PHE A 26 10.36 -4.26 -10.39
N ALA A 27 10.60 -5.54 -10.70
CA ALA A 27 9.98 -6.21 -11.84
C ALA A 27 8.45 -6.27 -11.74
N THR A 28 7.91 -6.59 -10.55
CA THR A 28 6.45 -6.63 -10.29
C THR A 28 5.77 -5.30 -10.60
N LEU A 29 6.45 -4.18 -10.34
CA LEU A 29 5.92 -2.84 -10.62
C LEU A 29 6.34 -2.30 -11.99
N GLY A 30 7.13 -3.06 -12.77
CA GLY A 30 7.66 -2.62 -14.07
C GLY A 30 8.61 -1.42 -13.97
N LEU A 31 9.35 -1.30 -12.86
CA LEU A 31 10.24 -0.18 -12.58
C LEU A 31 11.71 -0.58 -12.72
N ARG A 32 12.55 0.39 -13.09
CA ARG A 32 14.01 0.24 -12.99
C ARG A 32 14.50 0.74 -11.63
N ALA A 33 15.64 0.20 -11.17
CA ALA A 33 16.24 0.58 -9.89
C ALA A 33 16.57 2.08 -9.80
N ASN A 34 16.87 2.74 -10.92
CA ASN A 34 17.13 4.17 -10.99
C ASN A 34 15.87 5.05 -11.00
N GLU A 35 14.67 4.46 -11.15
CA GLU A 35 13.37 5.16 -11.23
C GLU A 35 12.62 5.13 -9.89
N ALA A 36 13.29 4.72 -8.81
CA ALA A 36 12.69 4.33 -7.54
C ALA A 36 12.33 5.49 -6.59
N ARG A 37 11.82 6.60 -7.12
CA ARG A 37 11.27 7.72 -6.32
C ARG A 37 9.90 7.33 -5.76
N VAL A 38 9.52 7.89 -4.61
CA VAL A 38 8.26 7.56 -3.91
C VAL A 38 7.05 7.70 -4.84
N ASP A 39 6.96 8.81 -5.56
CA ASP A 39 5.80 9.10 -6.41
C ASP A 39 5.74 8.18 -7.63
N THR A 40 6.88 7.82 -8.20
CA THR A 40 6.96 6.86 -9.30
C THR A 40 6.51 5.49 -8.83
N ILE A 41 6.95 5.04 -7.66
CA ILE A 41 6.55 3.77 -7.06
C ILE A 41 5.04 3.73 -6.81
N ARG A 42 4.47 4.78 -6.21
CA ARG A 42 3.03 4.87 -5.95
C ARG A 42 2.22 4.88 -7.24
N LYS A 43 2.65 5.64 -8.25
CA LYS A 43 1.98 5.67 -9.57
C LYS A 43 2.01 4.31 -10.25
N ALA A 44 3.16 3.64 -10.25
CA ALA A 44 3.30 2.32 -10.85
C ALA A 44 2.47 1.25 -10.13
N ALA A 45 2.46 1.28 -8.79
CA ALA A 45 1.62 0.41 -7.98
C ALA A 45 0.13 0.62 -8.28
N HIS A 46 -0.32 1.87 -8.31
CA HIS A 46 -1.70 2.22 -8.65
C HIS A 46 -2.06 1.74 -10.07
N ALA A 47 -1.24 2.05 -11.06
CA ALA A 47 -1.49 1.62 -12.45
C ALA A 47 -1.54 0.09 -12.58
N SER A 48 -0.67 -0.63 -11.86
CA SER A 48 -0.66 -2.10 -11.85
C SER A 48 -1.90 -2.67 -11.17
N ALA A 49 -2.32 -2.10 -10.05
CA ALA A 49 -3.54 -2.51 -9.35
C ALA A 49 -4.80 -2.29 -10.20
N VAL A 50 -4.92 -1.14 -10.85
CA VAL A 50 -6.04 -0.84 -11.77
C VAL A 50 -6.08 -1.86 -12.91
N ARG A 51 -4.93 -2.12 -13.57
CA ARG A 51 -4.86 -3.11 -14.65
C ARG A 51 -5.29 -4.51 -14.18
N LEU A 52 -4.85 -4.93 -12.98
CA LEU A 52 -5.23 -6.22 -12.41
C LEU A 52 -6.71 -6.30 -12.03
N GLN A 53 -7.33 -5.18 -11.67
CA GLN A 53 -8.77 -5.13 -11.41
C GLN A 53 -9.60 -5.23 -12.70
N GLU A 54 -9.10 -4.67 -13.80
CA GLU A 54 -9.73 -4.71 -15.12
C GLU A 54 -9.57 -6.07 -15.83
N LEU A 55 -8.57 -6.87 -15.46
CA LEU A 55 -8.38 -8.23 -15.96
C LEU A 55 -9.50 -9.15 -15.46
N ALA A 56 -10.25 -9.74 -16.40
CA ALA A 56 -11.31 -10.71 -16.16
C ALA A 56 -10.77 -12.12 -15.79
N GLN A 57 -9.78 -12.18 -14.90
CA GLN A 57 -9.21 -13.44 -14.39
C GLN A 57 -9.96 -13.96 -13.16
N ASP A 58 -9.74 -15.24 -12.83
CA ASP A 58 -10.25 -15.87 -11.62
C ASP A 58 -9.94 -15.03 -10.37
N SER A 59 -10.93 -14.94 -9.46
CA SER A 59 -10.83 -14.05 -8.29
C SER A 59 -9.65 -14.38 -7.38
N ASP A 60 -9.28 -15.66 -7.27
CA ASP A 60 -8.20 -16.10 -6.39
C ASP A 60 -6.82 -15.69 -6.95
N GLU A 61 -6.58 -15.89 -8.25
CA GLU A 61 -5.33 -15.48 -8.92
C GLU A 61 -5.15 -13.95 -8.87
N ARG A 62 -6.24 -13.20 -9.06
CA ARG A 62 -6.21 -11.74 -8.97
C ARG A 62 -5.83 -11.27 -7.55
N ILE A 63 -6.35 -11.92 -6.51
CA ILE A 63 -6.02 -11.58 -5.12
C ILE A 63 -4.53 -11.83 -4.85
N ASP A 64 -3.98 -12.94 -5.36
CA ASP A 64 -2.56 -13.25 -5.23
C ASP A 64 -1.69 -12.18 -5.91
N LEU A 65 -2.02 -11.81 -7.15
CA LEU A 65 -1.29 -10.77 -7.90
C LEU A 65 -1.38 -9.38 -7.24
N LEU A 66 -2.55 -9.01 -6.71
CA LEU A 66 -2.71 -7.77 -5.95
C LEU A 66 -1.91 -7.78 -4.65
N SER A 67 -1.82 -8.94 -3.99
CA SER A 67 -1.00 -9.13 -2.80
C SER A 67 0.49 -8.97 -3.13
N ASP A 68 0.94 -9.53 -4.26
CA ASP A 68 2.32 -9.36 -4.76
C ASP A 68 2.65 -7.89 -5.04
N VAL A 69 1.74 -7.16 -5.67
CA VAL A 69 1.87 -5.71 -5.93
C VAL A 69 1.99 -4.94 -4.61
N ALA A 70 1.12 -5.22 -3.63
CA ALA A 70 1.14 -4.56 -2.33
C ALA A 70 2.45 -4.80 -1.57
N ILE A 71 2.89 -6.07 -1.50
CA ILE A 71 4.13 -6.46 -0.81
C ILE A 71 5.35 -5.86 -1.50
N SER A 72 5.39 -5.90 -2.84
CA SER A 72 6.47 -5.30 -3.62
C SER A 72 6.55 -3.79 -3.39
N THR A 73 5.39 -3.11 -3.40
CA THR A 73 5.31 -1.67 -3.12
C THR A 73 5.85 -1.33 -1.74
N TYR A 74 5.44 -2.08 -0.70
CA TYR A 74 5.94 -1.88 0.66
C TYR A 74 7.45 -2.05 0.74
N ARG A 75 8.00 -3.13 0.15
CA ARG A 75 9.44 -3.39 0.14
C ARG A 75 10.24 -2.29 -0.55
N LEU A 76 9.75 -1.76 -1.68
CA LEU A 76 10.42 -0.67 -2.38
C LEU A 76 10.38 0.64 -1.60
N LEU A 77 9.32 0.90 -0.82
CA LEU A 77 9.17 2.10 -0.01
C LEU A 77 9.94 2.03 1.32
N ASP A 78 10.33 0.84 1.77
CA ASP A 78 11.11 0.67 3.00
C ASP A 78 12.60 1.01 2.76
N PRO A 79 13.13 2.09 3.39
CA PRO A 79 14.53 2.46 3.25
C PRO A 79 15.49 1.40 3.81
N ARG A 80 15.05 0.53 4.73
CA ARG A 80 15.88 -0.53 5.33
C ARG A 80 16.19 -1.66 4.36
N GLN A 81 15.30 -1.88 3.39
CA GLN A 81 15.50 -2.89 2.36
C GLN A 81 16.51 -2.41 1.29
N ARG A 82 16.71 -1.10 1.16
CA ARG A 82 17.60 -0.50 0.14
C ARG A 82 19.05 -0.51 0.58
N THR A 83 19.87 -1.28 -0.13
CA THR A 83 21.29 -1.47 0.20
C THR A 83 22.09 -0.21 -0.10
N HIS A 84 21.84 0.43 -1.25
CA HIS A 84 22.65 1.56 -1.70
C HIS A 84 22.13 2.89 -1.14
N ARG A 85 23.06 3.77 -0.76
CA ARG A 85 22.74 5.11 -0.22
C ARG A 85 21.93 5.95 -1.21
N ILE A 86 22.27 5.89 -2.49
CA ILE A 86 21.58 6.64 -3.56
C ILE A 86 20.11 6.23 -3.64
N GLU A 87 19.81 4.94 -3.55
CA GLU A 87 18.43 4.44 -3.56
C GLU A 87 17.66 4.98 -2.35
N ARG A 88 18.26 5.04 -1.16
CA ARG A 88 17.61 5.64 0.01
C ARG A 88 17.35 7.14 -0.18
N ILE A 89 18.30 7.87 -0.75
CA ILE A 89 18.14 9.31 -1.05
C ILE A 89 16.96 9.54 -2.00
N GLN A 90 16.75 8.66 -2.99
CA GLN A 90 15.61 8.77 -3.91
C GLN A 90 14.24 8.70 -3.20
N LEU A 91 14.14 8.05 -2.05
CA LEU A 91 12.92 8.06 -1.23
C LEU A 91 12.65 9.41 -0.56
N CYS A 92 13.68 10.22 -0.36
CA CYS A 92 13.58 11.55 0.26
C CYS A 92 13.30 12.66 -0.76
N ILE A 93 13.41 12.36 -2.06
CA ILE A 93 13.12 13.33 -3.13
C ILE A 93 11.60 13.46 -3.27
N VAL A 94 11.07 14.56 -2.75
CA VAL A 94 9.65 14.92 -2.85
C VAL A 94 9.40 15.55 -4.22
N SER A 95 8.40 15.08 -4.98
CA SER A 95 7.96 15.81 -6.18
C SER A 95 7.18 17.06 -5.80
N GLU A 96 7.07 18.01 -6.74
CA GLU A 96 6.25 19.22 -6.58
C GLU A 96 4.80 18.88 -6.19
N ARG A 97 4.21 17.85 -6.81
CA ARG A 97 2.87 17.37 -6.46
C ARG A 97 2.76 16.90 -5.02
N SER A 98 3.77 16.21 -4.51
CA SER A 98 3.80 15.77 -3.11
C SER A 98 4.02 16.94 -2.14
N ARG A 99 4.68 18.00 -2.59
CA ARG A 99 4.82 19.26 -1.84
C ARG A 99 3.49 20.00 -1.73
N GLU A 100 2.71 20.07 -2.80
CA GLU A 100 1.36 20.67 -2.82
C GLU A 100 0.43 19.94 -1.84
N LEU A 101 0.37 18.61 -1.89
CA LEU A 101 -0.46 17.81 -0.97
C LEU A 101 -0.10 18.04 0.52
N VAL A 102 1.18 18.18 0.83
CA VAL A 102 1.63 18.49 2.21
C VAL A 102 1.27 19.92 2.61
N GLN A 103 1.32 20.89 1.68
CA GLN A 103 0.91 22.27 1.94
C GLN A 103 -0.60 22.38 2.18
N ASP A 104 -1.41 21.69 1.38
CA ASP A 104 -2.87 21.66 1.54
C ASP A 104 -3.28 20.98 2.84
N SER A 105 -2.64 19.85 3.19
CA SER A 105 -2.85 19.20 4.48
C SER A 105 -2.50 20.13 5.64
N ARG A 106 -1.36 20.84 5.60
CA ARG A 106 -0.98 21.79 6.65
C ARG A 106 -1.96 22.95 6.78
N ARG A 107 -2.50 23.45 5.68
CA ARG A 107 -3.53 24.50 5.70
C ARG A 107 -4.83 24.01 6.31
N SER A 108 -5.25 22.76 6.05
CA SER A 108 -6.48 22.23 6.65
C SER A 108 -6.42 22.17 8.17
N TRP A 109 -5.25 21.87 8.76
CA TRP A 109 -5.06 21.87 10.21
C TRP A 109 -4.96 23.26 10.83
N GLN A 110 -4.55 24.28 10.06
CA GLN A 110 -4.46 25.68 10.52
C GLN A 110 -5.80 26.42 10.42
N SER A 111 -6.79 25.83 9.73
CA SER A 111 -8.11 26.44 9.50
C SER A 111 -9.12 26.18 10.64
N HIS A 112 -8.74 25.45 11.70
CA HIS A 112 -9.55 25.23 12.89
C HIS A 112 -8.92 25.90 14.12
N PRO A 113 -9.24 27.17 14.41
CA PRO A 113 -8.87 27.80 15.67
C PRO A 113 -9.79 27.45 16.86
N ASP A 114 -10.90 26.73 16.65
CA ASP A 114 -11.88 26.47 17.72
C ASP A 114 -12.11 24.98 17.94
N GLY A 115 -11.70 24.47 19.10
CA GLY A 115 -11.92 23.05 19.46
C GLY A 115 -11.54 22.64 20.88
N LEU A 116 -11.43 23.58 21.81
CA LEU A 116 -11.21 23.29 23.24
C LEU A 116 -12.06 24.25 24.10
N ASP A 117 -13.39 24.19 23.94
CA ASP A 117 -14.29 24.60 25.01
C ASP A 117 -15.65 23.88 24.86
N GLN A 118 -15.78 22.74 25.52
CA GLN A 118 -17.09 22.23 25.93
C GLN A 118 -17.01 21.94 27.43
N SER A 119 -17.15 23.01 28.20
CA SER A 119 -17.57 22.98 29.59
C SER A 119 -18.86 22.17 29.71
N VAL A 120 -18.76 20.96 30.25
CA VAL A 120 -19.89 20.12 30.63
C VAL A 120 -20.28 20.50 32.05
N ASP A 121 -21.12 21.54 32.18
CA ASP A 121 -21.73 21.93 33.45
C ASP A 121 -22.86 20.94 33.77
N GLY A 122 -22.48 19.79 34.34
CA GLY A 122 -23.38 18.77 34.86
C GLY A 122 -23.96 19.19 36.21
N SER A 123 -24.92 20.13 36.20
CA SER A 123 -25.73 20.47 37.37
C SER A 123 -26.77 19.37 37.62
N LEU A 124 -26.37 18.33 38.35
CA LEU A 124 -27.27 17.33 38.92
C LEU A 124 -28.03 17.97 40.09
N ARG A 125 -29.33 18.19 39.88
CA ARG A 125 -30.31 18.52 40.92
C ARG A 125 -30.29 17.44 42.01
N SER A 126 -30.10 17.86 43.25
CA SER A 126 -30.42 17.09 44.45
C SER A 126 -31.71 17.63 45.09
N ALA A 127 -32.46 16.68 45.67
CA ALA A 127 -33.65 16.78 46.53
C ALA A 127 -34.99 17.10 45.83
#